data_AF-A0A7Y2KG43-F1
#
_entry.id   AF-A0A7Y2KG43-F1
#
_cell.length_a   1.000
_cell.length_b   1.000
_cell.length_c   1.000
_cell.angle_alpha   90.00
_cell.angle_beta   90.00
_cell.angle_gamma   90.00
#
_symmetry.space_group_name_H-M   'P 1'
#
loop_
_entity.id
_entity.type
_entity.pdbx_description
1 polymer ?
#
loop_
_entity_poly.entity_id
_entity_poly.type
_entity_poly.pdbx_seq_one_letter_code
_entity_poly.pdbx_strand_id
1 'polypeptide(L)' 'MKRLGAPVRNVTVYRVDYVRKLKVPIGMVVERREEERGDNIIGLLRMARKAFSTSPEEALHIAIDLAGVRIP' A
#
# COMPACT_ATOMS: atom_id res chain seq x y z
N MET A 1 -22.83 19.65 4.31
CA MET A 1 -21.75 18.81 4.88
C MET A 1 -21.43 17.70 3.88
N LYS A 2 -20.31 17.79 3.15
CA LYS A 2 -19.81 16.66 2.35
C LYS A 2 -19.28 15.64 3.34
N ARG A 3 -19.87 14.44 3.37
CA ARG A 3 -19.25 13.29 4.04
C ARG A 3 -17.93 13.06 3.30
N LEU A 4 -16.80 13.12 3.99
CA LEU A 4 -15.52 12.66 3.45
C LEU A 4 -15.78 11.23 2.96
N GLY A 5 -15.68 10.99 1.64
CA GLY A 5 -15.90 9.67 1.08
C GLY A 5 -15.08 8.63 1.84
N ALA A 6 -15.69 7.49 2.16
CA ALA A 6 -14.97 6.41 2.81
C ALA A 6 -13.71 6.08 1.97
N PRO A 7 -12.55 5.83 2.60
CA PRO A 7 -11.36 5.50 1.85
C PRO A 7 -11.62 4.28 0.97
N VAL A 8 -11.39 4.45 -0.33
CA VAL A 8 -11.73 3.44 -1.35
C VAL A 8 -10.94 2.16 -1.16
N ARG A 9 -9.73 2.24 -0.57
CA ARG A 9 -8.91 1.05 -0.29
C ARG A 9 -7.87 1.32 0.80
N ASN A 10 -7.83 0.44 1.81
CA ASN A 10 -6.72 0.36 2.77
C ASN A 10 -5.80 -0.78 2.35
N VAL A 11 -4.49 -0.51 2.30
CA VAL A 11 -3.49 -1.48 1.86
C VAL A 11 -2.41 -1.64 2.92
N THR A 12 -2.19 -2.85 3.39
CA THR A 12 -1.09 -3.18 4.30
C THR A 12 0.24 -3.09 3.56
N VAL A 13 1.21 -2.43 4.18
CA VAL A 13 2.59 -2.32 3.71
C VAL A 13 3.45 -3.31 4.48
N TYR A 14 4.34 -3.99 3.76
CA TYR A 14 5.26 -4.96 4.32
C TYR A 14 6.70 -4.63 3.94
N ARG A 15 7.63 -4.93 4.86
CA ARG A 15 9.05 -5.09 4.56
C ARG A 15 9.33 -6.56 4.27
N VAL A 16 9.94 -6.83 3.13
CA VAL A 16 10.22 -8.19 2.63
C VAL A 16 11.71 -8.47 2.69
N ASP A 17 12.09 -9.50 3.43
CA ASP A 17 13.41 -10.10 3.36
C ASP A 17 13.36 -11.27 2.37
N TYR A 18 13.85 -11.04 1.15
CA TYR A 18 13.84 -12.04 0.08
C TYR A 18 14.82 -13.21 0.32
N VAL A 19 15.83 -13.01 1.16
CA VAL A 19 16.82 -14.03 1.50
C VAL A 19 16.22 -14.98 2.53
N ARG A 20 15.65 -14.41 3.61
CA ARG A 20 15.03 -15.19 4.70
C ARG A 20 13.59 -15.59 4.43
N LYS A 21 13.01 -15.14 3.31
CA LYS A 21 11.60 -15.34 2.94
C LYS A 21 10.63 -14.83 4.01
N LEU A 22 10.98 -13.72 4.66
CA LEU A 22 10.14 -13.09 5.68
C LEU A 22 9.39 -11.90 5.08
N LYS A 23 8.13 -11.74 5.50
CA LYS A 23 7.27 -10.62 5.13
C LYS A 23 6.68 -10.03 6.41
N VAL A 24 7.21 -8.88 6.83
CA VAL A 24 6.86 -8.24 8.11
C VAL A 24 5.94 -7.05 7.83
N PRO A 25 4.75 -6.96 8.43
CA PRO A 25 3.89 -5.79 8.29
C PRO A 25 4.52 -4.59 8.99
N ILE A 26 4.57 -3.45 8.31
CA ILE A 26 5.23 -2.23 8.83
C ILE A 26 4.30 -1.01 8.86
N GLY A 27 3.11 -1.10 8.25
CA GLY A 27 2.14 -0.02 8.26
C GLY A 27 1.04 -0.19 7.23
N MET A 28 0.35 0.90 6.92
CA MET A 28 -0.73 0.94 5.93
C MET A 28 -0.66 2.20 5.08
N VAL A 29 -1.14 2.09 3.85
CA VAL A 29 -1.43 3.23 2.96
C VAL A 29 -2.93 3.24 2.68
N VAL A 30 -3.51 4.44 2.66
CA VAL A 30 -4.94 4.66 2.46
C VAL A 30 -5.16 5.39 1.13
N GLU A 31 -5.97 4.83 0.26
CA GLU A 31 -6.50 5.53 -0.92
C GLU A 31 -7.59 6.50 -0.46
N ARG A 32 -7.41 7.80 -0.73
CA ARG A 32 -8.31 8.87 -0.28
C ARG A 32 -9.24 9.38 -1.38
N ARG A 33 -9.04 8.97 -2.63
CA ARG A 33 -9.94 9.36 -3.73
C ARG A 33 -11.32 8.76 -3.49
N GLU A 34 -12.35 9.53 -3.78
CA GLU A 34 -13.75 9.13 -3.60
C GLU A 34 -14.28 8.25 -4.75
N GLU A 35 -13.55 8.21 -5.88
CA GLU A 35 -13.91 7.44 -7.07
C GLU A 35 -12.72 6.60 -7.56
N GLU A 36 -13.00 5.34 -7.91
CA GLU A 36 -12.03 4.43 -8.52
C GLU A 36 -11.82 4.80 -10.00
N ARG A 37 -10.61 5.26 -10.35
CA ARG A 37 -10.17 5.43 -11.75
C ARG A 37 -9.12 4.38 -12.08
N GLY A 38 -9.58 3.13 -12.18
CA GLY A 38 -8.76 1.96 -12.44
C GLY A 38 -7.87 1.56 -11.24
N ASP A 39 -7.30 0.35 -11.34
CA ASP A 39 -6.43 -0.23 -10.30
C ASP A 39 -5.23 0.68 -10.00
N ASN A 40 -5.31 1.49 -8.93
CA ASN A 40 -4.26 2.43 -8.53
C ASN A 40 -3.10 1.76 -7.76
N ILE A 41 -2.83 0.48 -8.03
CA ILE A 41 -1.85 -0.33 -7.31
C ILE A 41 -0.45 0.29 -7.39
N ILE A 42 -0.06 0.77 -8.57
CA ILE A 42 1.27 1.40 -8.78
C ILE A 42 1.39 2.69 -7.96
N GLY A 43 0.32 3.49 -7.90
CA GLY A 43 0.28 4.71 -7.08
C GLY A 43 0.41 4.41 -5.59
N LEU A 44 -0.31 3.39 -5.12
CA LEU A 44 -0.25 2.93 -3.74
C LEU A 44 1.14 2.39 -3.37
N LEU A 45 1.76 1.60 -4.25
CA LEU A 45 3.13 1.12 -4.04
C LEU A 45 4.14 2.27 -4.00
N ARG A 46 3.97 3.27 -4.87
CA ARG A 46 4.83 4.47 -4.89
C ARG A 46 4.70 5.26 -3.58
N MET A 47 3.48 5.44 -3.07
CA MET A 47 3.26 6.09 -1.78
C MET A 47 3.87 5.29 -0.63
N ALA A 48 3.70 3.97 -0.61
CA ALA A 48 4.30 3.10 0.40
C ALA A 48 5.83 3.21 0.40
N ARG A 49 6.47 3.11 -0.77
CA ARG A 49 7.93 3.29 -0.89
C ARG A 49 8.39 4.63 -0.36
N LYS A 50 7.72 5.72 -0.75
CA LYS A 50 8.07 7.07 -0.28
C LYS A 50 7.94 7.23 1.24
N ALA A 51 6.96 6.58 1.85
CA ALA A 51 6.69 6.72 3.29
C ALA A 51 7.57 5.80 4.17
N PHE A 52 7.95 4.63 3.67
CA PHE A 52 8.55 3.56 4.49
C PHE A 52 9.99 3.17 4.10
N SER A 53 10.62 3.91 3.17
CA SER A 53 12.02 3.72 2.81
C SER A 53 12.80 5.03 2.85
N THR A 54 14.07 4.95 3.22
CA THR A 54 14.99 6.10 3.19
C THR A 54 15.95 6.06 2.01
N SER A 55 16.03 4.94 1.29
CA SER A 55 16.87 4.78 0.10
C SER A 55 16.17 3.99 -1.02
N PRO A 56 16.65 4.08 -2.26
CA PRO A 56 16.15 3.28 -3.38
C PRO A 56 16.24 1.76 -3.13
N GLU A 57 17.31 1.31 -2.47
CA GLU A 57 17.53 -0.11 -2.13
C GLU A 57 16.47 -0.59 -1.14
N GLU A 58 16.22 0.17 -0.06
CA GLU A 58 15.17 -0.16 0.88
C GLU A 58 13.79 -0.21 0.22
N ALA A 59 13.53 0.68 -0.75
CA ALA A 59 12.27 0.70 -1.49
C ALA A 59 11.99 -0.61 -2.25
N LEU A 60 13.02 -1.34 -2.67
CA LEU A 60 12.89 -2.65 -3.31
C LEU A 60 12.36 -3.71 -2.35
N HIS A 61 12.61 -3.54 -1.05
CA HIS A 61 12.10 -4.42 0.01
C HIS A 61 10.68 -4.04 0.48
N ILE A 62 10.07 -3.00 -0.09
CA ILE A 62 8.71 -2.60 0.26
C ILE A 62 7.70 -3.22 -0.71
N ALA A 63 6.72 -3.93 -0.13
CA ALA A 63 5.58 -4.51 -0.84
C ALA A 63 4.26 -4.06 -0.22
N ILE A 64 3.19 -4.09 -1.01
CA ILE A 64 1.82 -3.85 -0.54
C ILE A 64 0.96 -5.10 -0.74
N ASP A 65 -0.10 -5.24 0.06
CA ASP A 65 -1.06 -6.32 -0.13
C ASP A 65 -1.94 -6.09 -1.37
N LEU A 66 -1.85 -6.97 -2.36
CA LEU A 66 -2.71 -6.91 -3.54
C LEU A 66 -4.03 -7.68 -3.32
N ALA A 67 -4.09 -8.57 -2.32
CA ALA A 67 -5.22 -9.48 -2.11
C ALA A 67 -6.39 -8.87 -1.31
N GLY A 68 -6.36 -7.55 -1.06
CA GLY A 68 -7.39 -6.85 -0.30
C GLY A 68 -8.75 -6.64 -0.99
N VAL A 69 -9.02 -7.28 -2.14
CA VAL A 69 -10.39 -7.33 -2.69
C VAL A 69 -11.07 -8.58 -2.16
N ARG A 70 -11.55 -8.51 -0.92
CA ARG A 70 -12.63 -9.37 -0.44
C ARG A 70 -13.78 -8.45 -0.05
N ILE A 71 -14.63 -8.17 -1.02
CA ILE A 71 -15.95 -7.58 -0.79
C ILE A 71 -16.87 -8.76 -0.42
N PRO A 72 -17.63 -8.71 0.69
CA PRO A 72 -18.65 -9.70 1.01
C PRO A 72 -19.74 -9.77 -0.05
#